data_AF-A0A957MC73-F1
#
_entry.id   AF-A0A957MC73-F1
#
_cell.length_a   1.000
_cell.length_b   1.000
_cell.length_c   1.000
_cell.angle_alpha   90.00
_cell.angle_beta   90.00
_cell.angle_gamma   90.00
#
_symmetry.space_group_name_H-M   'P 1'
#
loop_
_entity.id
_entity.type
_entity.pdbx_description
1 polymer ?
#
loop_
_entity_poly.entity_id
_entity_poly.type
_entity_poly.pdbx_seq_one_letter_code
_entity_poly.pdbx_strand_id
1 'polypeptide(L)'
;VDLSGTPRLAPVNLLEREPGFVFAPFVAEPAGAALQLRADLWFDGQALHVRNANGTRQRAERAELVMAALQNDTYMGSGQRWYVAPQIRSRAAGEAEFTTLVDDAIDFIGETGIAKVVVSRTAARTLPERFDPAVVFAALCERYPHAFVSLVAVPGVGTWLGATPEILLTLDNMALTTMALAGTQRRPNDLPLERVTWGRKETVEQD
;
A
#
# COMPACT_ATOMS: atom_id res chain seq x y z
N VAL A 1 8.19 -13.16 2.48
CA VAL A 1 7.23 -14.07 3.14
C VAL A 1 7.53 -14.11 4.63
N ASP A 2 6.52 -13.84 5.45
CA ASP A 2 6.59 -14.00 6.90
C ASP A 2 6.11 -15.41 7.28
N LEU A 3 6.97 -16.21 7.90
CA LEU A 3 6.70 -17.59 8.27
C LEU A 3 6.27 -17.74 9.74
N SER A 4 6.12 -16.63 10.48
CA SER A 4 5.64 -16.64 11.86
C SER A 4 4.17 -17.05 11.98
N GLY A 5 3.35 -16.73 10.97
CA GLY A 5 1.93 -17.08 10.92
C GLY A 5 0.99 -16.01 11.47
N THR A 6 1.51 -15.01 12.16
CA THR A 6 0.72 -13.87 12.64
C THR A 6 1.51 -12.57 12.45
N PRO A 7 0.95 -11.53 11.82
CA PRO A 7 1.61 -10.23 11.74
C PRO A 7 1.79 -9.66 13.15
N ARG A 8 2.95 -9.05 13.42
CA ARG A 8 3.21 -8.38 14.69
C ARG A 8 2.58 -6.99 14.67
N LEU A 9 1.71 -6.68 15.62
CA LEU A 9 1.17 -5.33 15.80
C LEU A 9 2.03 -4.57 16.82
N ALA A 10 2.83 -3.61 16.38
CA ALA A 10 3.75 -2.85 17.24
C ALA A 10 4.14 -1.50 16.61
N PRO A 11 4.61 -0.52 17.40
CA PRO A 11 5.21 0.71 16.87
C PRO A 11 6.35 0.43 15.89
N VAL A 12 6.49 1.29 14.89
CA VAL A 12 7.53 1.18 13.87
C VAL A 12 8.84 1.75 14.40
N ASN A 13 9.91 0.96 14.34
CA ASN A 13 11.26 1.42 14.61
C ASN A 13 12.06 1.46 13.30
N LEU A 14 12.24 2.65 12.73
CA LEU A 14 12.93 2.84 11.45
C LEU A 14 14.45 2.55 11.52
N LEU A 15 15.01 2.39 12.73
CA LEU A 15 16.39 1.95 12.91
C LEU A 15 16.54 0.43 12.76
N GLU A 16 15.46 -0.34 12.95
CA GLU A 16 15.44 -1.78 12.66
C GLU A 16 15.32 -1.99 11.15
N ARG A 17 16.45 -2.24 10.48
CA ARG A 17 16.54 -2.42 9.01
C ARG A 17 16.32 -3.87 8.58
N GLU A 18 15.32 -4.52 9.18
CA GLU A 18 14.97 -5.89 8.79
C GLU A 18 14.15 -5.91 7.50
N PRO A 19 14.44 -6.81 6.55
CA PRO A 19 13.60 -6.99 5.36
C PRO A 19 12.16 -7.33 5.75
N GLY A 20 11.20 -6.62 5.17
CA GLY A 20 9.79 -6.83 5.48
C GLY A 20 8.87 -5.73 4.94
N PHE A 21 7.60 -5.83 5.31
CA PHE A 21 6.59 -4.80 5.05
C PHE A 21 6.02 -4.29 6.36
N VAL A 22 5.65 -3.01 6.38
CA VAL A 22 4.95 -2.37 7.49
C VAL A 22 3.65 -1.79 6.95
N PHE A 23 2.55 -2.06 7.64
CA PHE A 23 1.23 -1.56 7.30
C PHE A 23 0.66 -0.78 8.49
N ALA A 24 0.69 0.56 8.39
CA ALA A 24 0.23 1.46 9.44
C ALA A 24 -1.18 1.97 9.09
N PRO A 25 -2.24 1.49 9.74
CA PRO A 25 -3.59 2.02 9.53
C PRO A 25 -3.70 3.44 10.08
N PHE A 26 -4.55 4.26 9.46
CA PHE A 26 -4.78 5.65 9.89
C PHE A 26 -5.29 5.73 11.33
N VAL A 27 -6.16 4.80 11.73
CA VAL A 27 -6.59 4.59 13.11
C VAL A 27 -6.14 3.20 13.55
N ALA A 28 -5.23 3.17 14.51
CA ALA A 28 -4.68 1.95 15.09
C ALA A 28 -5.07 1.82 16.57
N GLU A 29 -5.35 0.60 17.01
CA GLU A 29 -5.46 0.25 18.42
C GLU A 29 -4.43 -0.84 18.75
N PRO A 30 -3.42 -0.57 19.60
CA PRO A 30 -3.14 0.71 20.24
C PRO A 30 -2.64 1.79 19.27
N ALA A 31 -2.76 3.07 19.66
CA ALA A 31 -2.34 4.19 18.83
C ALA A 31 -0.86 4.11 18.44
N GLY A 32 -0.56 4.40 17.17
CA GLY A 32 0.80 4.31 16.61
C GLY A 32 1.28 2.89 16.30
N ALA A 33 0.46 1.86 16.50
CA ALA A 33 0.81 0.50 16.11
C ALA A 33 0.66 0.29 14.60
N ALA A 34 1.60 -0.47 14.03
CA ALA A 34 1.55 -0.93 12.65
C ALA A 34 1.69 -2.45 12.60
N LEU A 35 1.09 -3.06 11.59
CA LEU A 35 1.28 -4.48 11.27
C LEU A 35 2.64 -4.64 10.60
N GLN A 36 3.51 -5.45 11.20
CA GLN A 36 4.84 -5.75 10.69
C GLN A 36 4.84 -7.18 10.15
N LEU A 37 5.21 -7.32 8.88
CA LEU A 37 5.45 -8.57 8.17
C LEU A 37 6.96 -8.73 8.00
N ARG A 38 7.60 -9.45 8.90
CA ARG A 38 9.06 -9.64 8.85
C ARG A 38 9.36 -10.76 7.87
N ALA A 39 10.25 -10.52 6.90
CA ALA A 39 10.58 -11.52 5.92
C ALA A 39 11.52 -12.57 6.53
N ASP A 40 11.05 -13.80 6.60
CA ASP A 40 11.90 -14.97 6.85
C ASP A 40 12.45 -15.55 5.54
N LEU A 41 11.72 -15.33 4.43
CA LEU A 41 12.13 -15.64 3.06
C LEU A 41 11.88 -14.43 2.17
N TRP A 42 12.85 -13.99 1.37
CA TRP A 42 12.62 -12.93 0.36
C TRP A 42 13.50 -13.12 -0.86
N PHE A 43 13.02 -12.63 -2.00
CA PHE A 43 13.77 -12.56 -3.24
C PHE A 43 13.94 -11.09 -3.61
N ASP A 44 15.16 -10.67 -3.91
CA ASP A 44 15.51 -9.28 -4.21
C ASP A 44 15.65 -8.98 -5.71
N GLY A 45 15.35 -9.96 -6.56
CA GLY A 45 15.57 -9.88 -8.01
C GLY A 45 16.80 -10.66 -8.49
N GLN A 46 17.72 -11.00 -7.58
CA GLN A 46 18.96 -11.72 -7.89
C GLN A 46 19.07 -13.05 -7.17
N ALA A 47 18.79 -13.05 -5.86
CA ALA A 47 18.94 -14.22 -5.01
C ALA A 47 17.76 -14.40 -4.08
N LEU A 48 17.48 -15.66 -3.77
CA LEU A 48 16.54 -16.03 -2.73
C LEU A 48 17.29 -16.07 -1.40
N HIS A 49 16.84 -15.24 -0.47
CA HIS A 49 17.41 -15.11 0.86
C HIS A 49 16.51 -15.78 1.89
N VAL A 50 17.13 -16.54 2.78
CA VAL A 50 16.46 -17.19 3.91
C VAL A 50 17.09 -16.63 5.17
N ARG A 51 16.31 -15.91 5.99
CA ARG A 51 16.74 -15.62 7.35
C ARG A 51 16.65 -16.92 8.13
N ASN A 52 17.75 -17.38 8.72
CA ASN A 52 17.82 -18.61 9.52
C ASN A 52 16.50 -18.85 10.26
N ALA A 53 15.79 -19.91 9.87
CA ALA A 53 14.51 -20.31 10.45
C ALA A 53 14.72 -20.90 11.86
N ASN A 54 15.48 -20.21 12.72
CA ASN A 54 15.74 -20.58 14.12
C ASN A 54 14.46 -20.54 14.98
N GLY A 55 13.31 -20.22 14.41
CA GLY A 55 12.02 -20.24 15.09
C GLY A 55 11.28 -21.52 14.77
N THR A 56 11.04 -22.35 15.78
CA THR A 56 10.07 -23.47 15.86
C THR A 56 9.98 -24.45 14.67
N ARG A 57 9.78 -25.74 14.97
CA ARG A 57 9.54 -26.80 13.96
C ARG A 57 8.54 -26.39 12.87
N GLN A 58 7.48 -25.67 13.27
CA GLN A 58 6.44 -25.17 12.39
C GLN A 58 6.94 -24.17 11.32
N ARG A 59 7.89 -23.27 11.62
CA ARG A 59 8.38 -22.34 10.58
C ARG A 59 9.30 -23.04 9.59
N ALA A 60 10.10 -24.01 10.05
CA ALA A 60 10.93 -24.84 9.18
C ALA A 60 10.07 -25.64 8.19
N GLU A 61 9.02 -26.31 8.68
CA GLU A 61 8.05 -27.02 7.82
C GLU A 61 7.38 -26.09 6.79
N ARG A 62 7.02 -24.86 7.19
CA ARG A 62 6.46 -23.87 6.25
C ARG A 62 7.47 -23.38 5.22
N ALA A 63 8.74 -23.23 5.59
CA ALA A 63 9.80 -22.86 4.66
C ALA A 63 9.98 -23.94 3.58
N GLU A 64 10.04 -25.21 3.98
CA GLU A 64 10.16 -26.35 3.06
C GLU A 64 8.98 -26.41 2.07
N LEU A 65 7.75 -26.21 2.56
CA LEU A 65 6.55 -26.16 1.71
C LEU A 65 6.60 -25.04 0.66
N VAL A 66 7.01 -23.83 1.06
CA VAL A 66 7.14 -22.69 0.13
C VAL A 66 8.23 -22.97 -0.90
N MET A 67 9.37 -23.51 -0.48
CA MET A 67 10.47 -23.86 -1.39
C MET A 67 10.05 -24.92 -2.41
N ALA A 68 9.37 -25.98 -1.96
CA ALA A 68 8.85 -27.01 -2.84
C ALA A 68 7.82 -26.46 -3.85
N ALA A 69 6.96 -25.53 -3.42
CA ALA A 69 5.99 -24.88 -4.30
C ALA A 69 6.67 -24.01 -5.38
N LEU A 70 7.71 -23.25 -5.00
CA LEU A 70 8.49 -22.43 -5.93
C LEU A 70 9.25 -23.26 -6.97
N GLN A 71 9.79 -24.42 -6.57
CA GLN A 71 10.60 -25.27 -7.44
C GLN A 71 9.79 -26.06 -8.46
N ASN A 72 8.58 -26.47 -8.10
CA ASN A 72 7.78 -27.36 -8.93
C ASN A 72 6.80 -26.63 -9.84
N ASP A 73 6.72 -25.30 -9.78
CA ASP A 73 5.72 -24.45 -10.48
C ASP A 73 4.27 -24.97 -10.29
N THR A 74 4.05 -25.76 -9.24
CA THR A 74 2.82 -26.52 -8.96
C THR A 74 1.85 -25.74 -8.09
N TYR A 75 2.01 -24.42 -7.95
CA TYR A 75 1.05 -23.59 -7.23
C TYR A 75 -0.23 -23.36 -8.05
N MET A 76 -0.90 -24.45 -8.42
CA MET A 76 -2.27 -24.46 -8.91
C MET A 76 -3.23 -24.41 -7.72
N GLY A 77 -3.31 -23.24 -7.07
CA GLY A 77 -4.32 -22.99 -6.05
C GLY A 77 -5.72 -22.87 -6.69
N SER A 78 -6.53 -23.92 -6.56
CA SER A 78 -7.98 -23.85 -6.75
C SER A 78 -8.62 -23.26 -5.49
N GLY A 79 -9.01 -21.98 -5.54
CA GLY A 79 -9.61 -21.26 -4.41
C GLY A 79 -9.45 -19.75 -4.52
N GLN A 80 -10.00 -19.01 -3.55
CA GLN A 80 -9.84 -17.56 -3.46
C GLN A 80 -8.36 -17.24 -3.16
N ARG A 81 -7.65 -16.63 -4.13
CA ARG A 81 -6.18 -16.49 -4.14
C ARG A 81 -5.64 -15.33 -3.27
N TRP A 82 -6.50 -14.71 -2.46
CA TRP A 82 -6.14 -13.55 -1.66
C TRP A 82 -6.98 -13.48 -0.37
N TYR A 83 -6.45 -12.79 0.63
CA TYR A 83 -7.17 -12.53 1.87
C TYR A 83 -8.16 -11.38 1.68
N VAL A 84 -9.37 -11.55 2.19
CA VAL A 84 -10.41 -10.52 2.23
C VAL A 84 -10.47 -9.95 3.64
N ALA A 85 -10.60 -8.63 3.75
CA ALA A 85 -10.75 -7.99 5.04
C ALA A 85 -12.07 -8.43 5.70
N PRO A 86 -12.06 -8.89 6.96
CA PRO A 86 -13.27 -9.39 7.63
C PRO A 86 -14.30 -8.29 7.88
N GLN A 87 -13.87 -7.02 7.90
CA GLN A 87 -14.74 -5.86 8.10
C GLN A 87 -14.30 -4.71 7.19
N ILE A 88 -15.22 -4.23 6.34
CA ILE A 88 -15.05 -2.98 5.61
C ILE A 88 -15.43 -1.84 6.56
N ARG A 89 -14.42 -1.12 7.08
CA ARG A 89 -14.62 -0.05 8.06
C ARG A 89 -15.12 1.27 7.44
N SER A 90 -15.02 1.44 6.13
CA SER A 90 -15.45 2.66 5.44
C SER A 90 -16.71 2.46 4.61
N ARG A 91 -17.69 3.35 4.78
CA ARG A 91 -18.84 3.45 3.89
C ARG A 91 -18.41 4.13 2.59
N ALA A 92 -18.85 3.60 1.45
CA ALA A 92 -18.71 4.31 0.19
C ALA A 92 -19.68 5.50 0.17
N ALA A 93 -19.13 6.72 0.16
CA ALA A 93 -19.92 7.94 0.04
C ALA A 93 -20.27 8.22 -1.43
N GLY A 94 -21.51 8.61 -1.67
CA GLY A 94 -21.96 9.11 -2.97
C GLY A 94 -21.36 10.48 -3.29
N GLU A 95 -21.55 10.94 -4.53
CA GLU A 95 -21.05 12.25 -4.96
C GLU A 95 -21.64 13.40 -4.15
N ALA A 96 -22.96 13.41 -3.94
CA ALA A 96 -23.65 14.43 -3.15
C ALA A 96 -23.14 14.49 -1.71
N GLU A 97 -23.06 13.33 -1.04
CA GLU A 97 -22.54 13.23 0.34
C GLU A 97 -21.09 13.71 0.44
N PHE A 98 -20.25 13.34 -0.52
CA PHE A 98 -18.86 13.77 -0.53
C PHE A 98 -18.73 15.27 -0.81
N THR A 99 -19.60 15.84 -1.64
CA THR A 99 -19.61 17.28 -1.92
C THR A 99 -20.01 18.06 -0.67
N THR A 100 -21.03 17.61 0.06
CA THR A 100 -21.37 18.19 1.37
C THR A 100 -20.20 18.14 2.34
N LEU A 101 -19.48 17.01 2.42
CA LEU A 101 -18.28 16.91 3.27
C LEU A 101 -17.16 17.89 2.85
N VAL A 102 -17.04 18.18 1.55
CA VAL A 102 -16.10 19.19 1.03
C VAL A 102 -16.53 20.60 1.42
N ASP A 103 -17.82 20.92 1.31
CA ASP A 103 -18.37 22.21 1.74
C ASP A 103 -18.16 22.42 3.24
N ASP A 104 -18.47 21.40 4.06
CA ASP A 104 -18.22 21.41 5.51
C ASP A 104 -16.73 21.66 5.84
N ALA A 105 -15.81 21.07 5.05
CA ALA A 105 -14.38 21.27 5.22
C ALA A 105 -13.94 22.70 4.84
N ILE A 106 -14.57 23.31 3.84
CA ILE A 106 -14.32 24.70 3.45
C ILE A 106 -14.80 25.65 4.55
N ASP A 107 -16.00 25.44 5.08
CA ASP A 107 -16.54 26.23 6.18
C ASP A 107 -15.65 26.11 7.43
N PHE A 108 -15.24 24.89 7.77
CA PHE A 108 -14.31 24.63 8.88
C PHE A 108 -12.96 25.35 8.72
N ILE A 109 -12.41 25.40 7.51
CA ILE A 109 -11.19 26.18 7.21
C ILE A 109 -11.44 27.67 7.46
N GLY A 110 -12.57 28.21 6.99
CA GLY A 110 -12.95 29.61 7.18
C GLY A 110 -13.14 30.01 8.64
N GLU A 111 -13.76 29.13 9.44
CA GLU A 111 -14.06 29.38 10.85
C GLU A 111 -12.84 29.22 11.77
N THR A 112 -11.98 28.23 11.50
CA THR A 112 -10.84 27.90 12.38
C THR A 112 -9.53 28.54 11.96
N GLY A 113 -9.41 28.98 10.70
CA GLY A 113 -8.17 29.49 10.13
C GLY A 113 -7.12 28.40 9.83
N ILE A 114 -7.48 27.11 9.85
CA ILE A 114 -6.59 26.02 9.42
C ILE A 114 -6.28 26.17 7.92
N ALA A 115 -5.02 25.99 7.52
CA ALA A 115 -4.58 26.23 6.15
C ALA A 115 -5.06 25.19 5.12
N LYS A 116 -5.23 23.92 5.53
CA LYS A 116 -5.55 22.81 4.61
C LYS A 116 -6.26 21.67 5.34
N VAL A 117 -7.28 21.12 4.69
CA VAL A 117 -7.97 19.88 5.11
C VAL A 117 -8.01 18.93 3.92
N VAL A 118 -7.69 17.66 4.16
CA VAL A 118 -7.82 16.60 3.15
C VAL A 118 -8.93 15.65 3.59
N VAL A 119 -10.03 15.65 2.85
CA VAL A 119 -11.13 14.68 3.02
C VAL A 119 -11.02 13.57 1.99
N SER A 120 -11.48 12.37 2.34
CA SER A 120 -11.42 11.20 1.46
C SER A 120 -12.73 10.43 1.47
N ARG A 121 -12.95 9.63 0.42
CA ARG A 121 -14.06 8.68 0.34
C ARG A 121 -13.60 7.35 -0.25
N THR A 122 -14.33 6.30 0.05
CA THR A 122 -14.11 4.97 -0.53
C THR A 122 -15.02 4.73 -1.71
N ALA A 123 -14.52 4.06 -2.76
CA ALA A 123 -15.34 3.55 -3.85
C ALA A 123 -15.33 2.01 -3.83
N ALA A 124 -16.45 1.41 -3.45
CA ALA A 124 -16.61 -0.04 -3.49
C ALA A 124 -16.94 -0.51 -4.91
N ARG A 125 -16.27 -1.58 -5.37
CA ARG A 125 -16.52 -2.20 -6.68
C ARG A 125 -16.46 -3.72 -6.53
N THR A 126 -17.38 -4.42 -7.18
CA THR A 126 -17.31 -5.88 -7.30
C THR A 126 -16.14 -6.25 -8.20
N LEU A 127 -15.33 -7.20 -7.74
CA LEU A 127 -14.22 -7.73 -8.55
C LEU A 127 -14.78 -8.64 -9.66
N PRO A 128 -14.17 -8.65 -10.86
CA PRO A 128 -14.52 -9.61 -11.90
C PRO A 128 -14.38 -11.07 -11.43
N GLU A 129 -15.16 -12.00 -11.98
CA GLU A 129 -15.15 -13.42 -11.60
C GLU A 129 -13.75 -14.07 -11.66
N ARG A 130 -12.93 -13.67 -12.63
CA ARG A 130 -11.57 -14.16 -12.84
C ARG A 130 -10.49 -13.14 -12.43
N PHE A 131 -10.78 -12.34 -11.41
CA PHE A 131 -9.80 -11.40 -10.87
C PHE A 131 -8.58 -12.17 -10.35
N ASP A 132 -7.38 -11.72 -10.71
CA ASP A 132 -6.12 -12.24 -10.18
C ASP A 132 -5.23 -11.05 -9.79
N PRO A 133 -4.93 -10.84 -8.50
CA PRO A 133 -4.13 -9.71 -8.05
C PRO A 133 -2.70 -9.73 -8.59
N ALA A 134 -2.13 -10.90 -8.91
CA ALA A 134 -0.79 -10.99 -9.47
C ALA A 134 -0.77 -10.48 -10.93
N VAL A 135 -1.80 -10.81 -11.71
CA VAL A 135 -1.96 -10.29 -13.08
C VAL A 135 -2.14 -8.78 -13.06
N VAL A 136 -2.96 -8.25 -12.14
CA VAL A 136 -3.15 -6.80 -12.03
C VAL A 136 -1.89 -6.11 -11.52
N PHE A 137 -1.15 -6.72 -10.59
CA PHE A 137 0.15 -6.20 -10.14
C PHE A 137 1.13 -6.06 -11.29
N ALA A 138 1.30 -7.08 -12.13
CA ALA A 138 2.16 -7.02 -13.31
C ALA A 138 1.73 -5.90 -14.27
N ALA A 139 0.42 -5.79 -14.55
CA ALA A 139 -0.12 -4.73 -15.39
C ALA A 139 0.09 -3.32 -14.80
N LEU A 140 0.07 -3.17 -13.47
CA LEU A 140 0.37 -1.90 -12.80
C LEU A 140 1.85 -1.54 -12.89
N CYS A 141 2.76 -2.52 -12.76
CA CYS A 141 4.20 -2.31 -12.93
C CYS A 141 4.54 -1.80 -14.34
N GLU A 142 3.92 -2.38 -15.37
CA GLU A 142 4.11 -1.93 -16.76
C GLU A 142 3.49 -0.55 -17.01
N ARG A 143 2.28 -0.31 -16.49
CA ARG A 143 1.53 0.93 -16.73
C ARG A 143 2.08 2.13 -15.96
N TYR A 144 2.63 1.91 -14.77
CA TYR A 144 3.11 2.97 -13.88
C TYR A 144 4.56 2.72 -13.46
N PRO A 145 5.53 2.80 -14.39
CA PRO A 145 6.93 2.46 -14.13
C PRO A 145 7.64 3.39 -13.13
N HIS A 146 7.06 4.56 -12.85
CA HIS A 146 7.58 5.53 -11.89
C HIS A 146 6.84 5.53 -10.55
N ALA A 147 5.82 4.67 -10.40
CA ALA A 147 5.11 4.52 -9.13
C ALA A 147 5.75 3.43 -8.28
N PHE A 148 5.60 3.55 -6.97
CA PHE A 148 5.80 2.43 -6.06
C PHE A 148 4.60 1.49 -6.17
N VAL A 149 4.77 0.39 -6.91
CA VAL A 149 3.75 -0.65 -7.08
C VAL A 149 3.96 -1.74 -6.03
N SER A 150 2.91 -2.08 -5.28
CA SER A 150 2.97 -3.08 -4.21
C SER A 150 1.74 -3.98 -4.21
N LEU A 151 1.97 -5.27 -3.93
CA LEU A 151 0.95 -6.27 -3.65
C LEU A 151 1.29 -6.94 -2.31
N VAL A 152 0.46 -6.69 -1.30
CA VAL A 152 0.70 -7.16 0.07
C VAL A 152 -0.51 -7.97 0.54
N ALA A 153 -0.28 -9.22 0.94
CA ALA A 153 -1.30 -10.11 1.46
C ALA A 153 -1.01 -10.43 2.93
N VAL A 154 -1.95 -10.12 3.81
CA VAL A 154 -1.85 -10.33 5.26
C VAL A 154 -2.95 -11.28 5.72
N PRO A 155 -2.60 -12.50 6.20
CA PRO A 155 -3.58 -13.45 6.71
C PRO A 155 -4.46 -12.83 7.81
N GLY A 156 -5.77 -12.99 7.69
CA GLY A 156 -6.74 -12.47 8.65
C GLY A 156 -7.00 -10.95 8.60
N VAL A 157 -6.24 -10.20 7.80
CA VAL A 157 -6.41 -8.74 7.68
C VAL A 157 -6.88 -8.33 6.29
N GLY A 158 -6.30 -8.88 5.21
CA GLY A 158 -6.71 -8.56 3.85
C GLY A 158 -5.56 -8.56 2.84
N THR A 159 -5.85 -8.08 1.63
CA THR A 159 -4.88 -7.93 0.54
C THR A 159 -4.98 -6.53 -0.02
N TRP A 160 -3.83 -5.86 -0.15
CA TRP A 160 -3.71 -4.52 -0.72
C TRP A 160 -2.91 -4.57 -2.00
N LEU A 161 -3.42 -3.87 -3.01
CA LEU A 161 -2.76 -3.65 -4.28
C LEU A 161 -2.80 -2.15 -4.55
N GLY A 162 -1.65 -1.54 -4.79
CA GLY A 162 -1.56 -0.10 -5.01
C GLY A 162 -0.39 0.27 -5.89
N ALA A 163 -0.50 1.43 -6.55
CA ALA A 163 0.55 2.08 -7.31
C ALA A 163 0.56 3.55 -6.88
N THR A 164 1.35 3.88 -5.86
CA THR A 164 1.45 5.25 -5.35
C THR A 164 2.60 5.99 -6.04
N PRO A 165 2.39 7.21 -6.56
CA PRO A 165 3.48 8.04 -7.06
C PRO A 165 4.28 8.70 -5.92
N GLU A 166 3.73 8.71 -4.70
CA GLU A 166 4.31 9.41 -3.56
C GLU A 166 5.02 8.42 -2.64
N ILE A 167 6.33 8.61 -2.46
CA ILE A 167 7.14 7.88 -1.50
C ILE A 167 7.22 8.71 -0.21
N LEU A 168 6.63 8.20 0.87
CA LEU A 168 6.62 8.90 2.15
C LEU A 168 8.04 9.20 2.64
N LEU A 169 8.91 8.18 2.64
CA LEU A 169 10.31 8.32 3.02
C LEU A 169 11.16 7.20 2.41
N THR A 170 12.42 7.52 2.11
CA THR A 170 13.48 6.55 1.85
C THR A 170 14.64 6.82 2.80
N LEU A 171 15.22 5.76 3.36
CA LEU A 171 16.40 5.84 4.20
C LEU A 171 17.50 4.99 3.56
N ASP A 172 18.55 5.64 3.08
CA ASP A 172 19.76 4.97 2.58
C ASP A 172 20.97 5.40 3.40
N ASN A 173 21.67 4.45 4.03
CA ASN A 173 22.71 4.71 5.02
C ASN A 173 22.26 5.69 6.11
N MET A 174 22.72 6.94 6.08
CA MET A 174 22.33 8.01 7.01
C MET A 174 21.57 9.15 6.31
N ALA A 175 21.21 8.98 5.03
CA ALA A 175 20.47 9.95 4.24
C ALA A 175 18.98 9.61 4.25
N LEU A 176 18.18 10.55 4.77
CA LEU A 176 16.73 10.52 4.69
C LEU A 176 16.29 11.36 3.49
N THR A 177 15.44 10.80 2.63
CA THR A 177 14.77 11.54 1.56
C THR A 177 13.26 11.38 1.71
N THR A 178 12.53 12.45 1.45
CA THR A 178 11.07 12.48 1.42
C THR A 178 10.64 13.31 0.23
N MET A 179 9.38 13.19 -0.16
CA MET A 179 8.75 14.07 -1.14
C MET A 179 7.41 14.54 -0.58
N ALA A 180 6.95 15.67 -1.09
CA ALA A 180 5.58 16.12 -0.90
C ALA A 180 4.96 16.25 -2.29
N LEU A 181 3.88 15.53 -2.54
CA LEU A 181 3.13 15.62 -3.78
C LEU A 181 1.78 16.29 -3.54
N ALA A 182 1.56 17.45 -4.15
CA ALA A 182 0.29 18.15 -4.08
C ALA A 182 0.04 18.93 -5.38
N GLY A 183 -1.22 19.31 -5.63
CA GLY A 183 -1.65 19.80 -6.94
C GLY A 183 -1.91 18.64 -7.90
N THR A 184 -3.18 18.45 -8.27
CA THR A 184 -3.57 17.43 -9.25
C THR A 184 -4.28 18.09 -10.41
N GLN A 185 -3.75 17.90 -11.62
CA GLN A 185 -4.38 18.34 -12.85
C GLN A 185 -4.81 17.14 -13.70
N ARG A 186 -5.99 17.23 -14.33
CA ARG A 186 -6.38 16.23 -15.33
C ARG A 186 -5.45 16.33 -16.53
N ARG A 187 -4.86 15.20 -16.93
CA ARG A 187 -4.07 15.12 -18.17
C ARG A 187 -4.98 15.46 -19.37
N PRO A 188 -4.67 16.51 -20.15
CA PRO A 188 -5.42 16.80 -21.38
C PRO A 188 -5.18 15.69 -22.41
N ASN A 189 -6.21 15.35 -23.19
CA ASN A 189 -6.10 14.30 -24.21
C ASN A 189 -5.41 14.78 -25.50
N ASP A 190 -5.37 16.10 -25.71
CA ASP A 190 -5.04 16.78 -26.96
C ASP A 190 -3.75 17.63 -26.86
N LEU A 191 -3.09 17.63 -25.70
CA LEU A 191 -1.86 18.38 -25.48
C LEU A 191 -0.70 17.45 -25.07
N PRO A 192 0.48 17.60 -25.70
CA PRO A 192 1.71 16.98 -25.19
C PRO A 192 2.00 17.43 -23.75
N LEU A 193 2.52 16.52 -22.91
CA LEU A 193 2.79 16.79 -21.49
C LEU A 193 3.69 18.02 -21.28
N GLU A 194 4.68 18.21 -22.15
CA GLU A 194 5.61 19.36 -22.13
C GLU A 194 4.93 20.72 -22.29
N ARG A 195 3.70 20.74 -22.82
CA ARG A 195 2.91 21.96 -23.05
C ARG A 195 1.83 22.16 -21.99
N VAL A 196 1.72 21.26 -21.02
CA VAL A 196 0.76 21.39 -19.92
C VAL A 196 1.28 22.42 -18.93
N THR A 197 0.50 23.47 -18.71
CA THR A 197 0.80 24.53 -17.74
C THR A 197 0.00 24.33 -16.46
N TRP A 198 0.65 24.47 -15.32
CA TRP A 198 0.01 24.44 -14.00
C TRP A 198 -0.71 25.75 -13.69
N GLY A 199 -1.88 25.66 -13.06
CA GLY A 199 -2.64 26.82 -12.59
C GLY A 199 -2.14 27.32 -11.24
N ARG A 200 -2.52 28.56 -10.89
CA ARG A 200 -2.16 29.19 -9.60
C ARG A 200 -2.56 28.34 -8.40
N LYS A 201 -3.73 27.69 -8.46
CA LYS A 201 -4.22 26.84 -7.38
C LYS A 201 -3.26 25.68 -7.14
N GLU A 202 -2.95 24.93 -8.19
CA GLU A 202 -2.09 23.74 -8.11
C GLU A 202 -0.66 24.11 -7.70
N THR A 203 -0.13 25.26 -8.16
CA THR A 203 1.18 25.76 -7.70
C THR A 203 1.18 26.05 -6.20
N VAL A 204 0.17 26.79 -5.71
CA VAL A 204 0.05 27.10 -4.26
C VAL A 204 -0.19 25.86 -3.41
N GLU A 205 -0.82 24.82 -3.96
CA GLU A 205 -1.01 23.56 -3.25
C GLU A 205 0.29 22.76 -3.05
N GLN A 206 1.27 22.94 -3.95
CA GLN A 206 2.56 22.25 -3.99
C GLN A 206 3.69 22.99 -3.25
N ASP A 207 3.64 24.32 -3.20
CA ASP A 207 4.56 25.19 -2.44
C ASP A 207 4.44 25.00 -0.92
#